data_AF-A0A174UFU3-F1
#
_entry.id   AF-A0A174UFU3-F1
#
_cell.length_a   1.000
_cell.length_b   1.000
_cell.length_c   1.000
_cell.angle_alpha   90.00
_cell.angle_beta   90.00
_cell.angle_gamma   90.00
#
_symmetry.space_group_name_H-M   'P 1'
#
loop_
_entity.id
_entity.type
_entity.pdbx_description
1 polymer ?
#
loop_
_entity_poly.entity_id
_entity_poly.type
_entity_poly.pdbx_seq_one_letter_code
_entity_poly.pdbx_strand_id
1 'polypeptide(L)' 'MEEQNFSTLIEFINAMEVREDDEEFKNPVDLMFDALEAEKPNHFAVRQYKKYKLAAGDICSK' A
#
# COMPACT_ATOMS: atom_id res chain seq x y z
N MET A 1 5.07 24.49 2.27
CA MET A 1 4.20 23.41 2.78
C MET A 1 3.86 22.60 1.54
N GLU A 2 4.51 21.45 1.36
CA GLU A 2 4.51 20.68 0.10
C GLU A 2 3.08 20.37 -0.37
N GLU A 3 2.73 20.86 -1.56
CA GLU A 3 1.56 20.40 -2.29
C GLU A 3 1.78 18.92 -2.62
N GLN A 4 1.19 18.04 -1.80
CA GLN A 4 0.98 16.65 -2.16
C GLN A 4 -0.05 16.62 -3.28
N ASN A 5 0.44 16.80 -4.51
CA ASN A 5 -0.38 16.84 -5.70
C ASN A 5 -1.05 15.48 -5.88
N PHE A 6 -2.36 15.50 -6.11
CA PHE A 6 -3.19 14.33 -6.41
C PHE A 6 -2.60 13.42 -7.51
N SER A 7 -1.71 13.95 -8.35
CA SER A 7 -0.97 13.20 -9.36
C SER A 7 -0.19 12.01 -8.79
N THR A 8 0.47 12.16 -7.64
CA THR A 8 1.22 11.05 -7.02
C THR A 8 0.25 9.94 -6.58
N LEU A 9 -0.93 10.29 -6.08
CA LEU A 9 -1.96 9.31 -5.70
C LEU A 9 -2.55 8.58 -6.91
N ILE A 10 -2.72 9.27 -8.04
CA ILE A 10 -3.19 8.66 -9.29
C ILE A 10 -2.15 7.68 -9.85
N GLU A 11 -0.86 8.01 -9.77
CA GLU A 11 0.23 7.09 -10.14
C GLU A 11 0.26 5.85 -9.24
N PHE A 12 0.03 6.01 -7.93
CA PHE A 12 -0.13 4.87 -7.02
C PHE A 12 -1.31 3.98 -7.39
N ILE A 13 -2.44 4.56 -7.75
CA ILE A 13 -3.65 3.82 -8.16
C ILE A 13 -3.39 3.03 -9.45
N ASN A 14 -2.70 3.63 -10.43
CA ASN A 14 -2.34 2.93 -11.66
C ASN A 14 -1.30 1.82 -11.43
N ALA A 15 -0.42 1.99 -10.44
CA ALA A 15 0.62 1.01 -10.11
C ALA A 15 0.15 -0.15 -9.21
N MET A 16 -1.06 -0.06 -8.63
CA MET A 16 -1.66 -1.13 -7.83
C MET A 16 -2.24 -2.21 -8.74
N GLU A 17 -1.38 -2.99 -9.39
CA GLU A 17 -1.76 -4.29 -9.95
C GLU A 17 -1.99 -5.26 -8.78
N VAL A 18 -3.19 -5.81 -8.68
CA VAL A 18 -3.54 -6.88 -7.73
C VAL A 18 -3.74 -8.14 -8.55
N ARG A 19 -2.99 -9.20 -8.21
CA ARG A 19 -3.16 -10.52 -8.81
C ARG A 19 -3.90 -11.41 -7.84
N GLU A 20 -5.03 -11.94 -8.30
CA GLU A 20 -5.95 -12.76 -7.48
C GLU A 20 -5.41 -14.18 -7.25
N ASP A 21 -4.52 -14.67 -8.12
CA ASP A 21 -3.94 -16.02 -8.05
C ASP A 21 -2.74 -16.16 -7.10
N ASP A 22 -2.17 -15.05 -6.61
CA ASP A 22 -0.89 -15.08 -5.89
C ASP A 22 -0.91 -14.07 -4.72
N GLU A 23 -1.47 -14.50 -3.59
CA GLU A 23 -1.66 -13.68 -2.38
C GLU A 23 -0.33 -13.21 -1.75
N GLU A 24 0.79 -13.88 -2.07
CA GLU A 24 2.13 -13.49 -1.62
C GLU A 24 2.78 -12.45 -2.55
N PHE A 25 2.15 -12.12 -3.69
CA PHE A 25 2.67 -11.12 -4.60
C PHE A 25 2.65 -9.72 -3.95
N LYS A 26 3.84 -9.15 -3.80
CA LYS A 26 4.03 -7.77 -3.37
C LYS A 26 4.09 -6.86 -4.58
N ASN A 27 3.11 -5.98 -4.71
CA ASN A 27 3.14 -4.96 -5.75
C ASN A 27 4.16 -3.82 -5.37
N PRO A 28 4.50 -2.91 -6.30
CA PRO A 28 5.45 -1.83 -6.02
C PRO A 28 5.04 -0.94 -4.83
N VAL A 29 3.75 -0.86 -4.53
CA VAL A 29 3.19 -0.11 -3.41
C VAL A 29 3.46 -0.82 -2.08
N ASP A 30 3.31 -2.14 -2.03
CA ASP A 30 3.72 -2.96 -0.87
C ASP A 30 5.19 -2.75 -0.53
N LEU A 31 6.06 -2.82 -1.55
CA LEU A 31 7.49 -2.65 -1.38
C LEU A 31 7.86 -1.25 -0.88
N MET A 32 7.16 -0.22 -1.35
CA MET A 32 7.36 1.15 -0.91
C MET A 32 6.94 1.36 0.56
N PHE A 33 5.83 0.75 0.97
CA PHE A 33 5.39 0.82 2.37
C PHE A 33 6.25 -0.02 3.32
N ASP A 34 6.78 -1.16 2.86
CA ASP A 34 7.77 -1.95 3.61
C ASP A 34 9.05 -1.14 3.85
N ALA A 35 9.56 -0.45 2.83
CA ALA A 35 10.74 0.42 2.97
C ALA A 35 10.46 1.60 3.92
N LEU A 36 9.30 2.23 3.78
CA LEU A 36 8.88 3.34 4.66
C LEU A 36 8.70 2.88 6.11
N GLU A 37 8.21 1.67 6.33
CA GLU A 37 8.10 1.07 7.66
C GLU A 37 9.47 0.80 8.28
N ALA A 38 10.43 0.28 7.50
CA ALA A 38 11.77 0.00 7.98
C ALA A 38 12.48 1.26 8.49
N GLU A 39 12.26 2.41 7.83
CA GLU A 39 12.82 3.69 8.27
C GLU A 39 11.97 4.38 9.35
N LYS A 40 10.63 4.32 9.24
CA LYS A 40 9.69 5.07 10.08
C LYS A 40 8.48 4.21 10.47
N PRO A 41 8.63 3.28 11.42
CA PRO A 41 7.59 2.31 11.76
C PRO A 41 6.32 2.95 12.35
N ASN A 42 6.43 4.14 12.95
CA ASN A 42 5.30 4.87 13.53
C ASN A 42 4.65 5.89 12.56
N HIS A 43 5.03 5.87 11.28
CA HIS A 43 4.47 6.80 10.29
C HIS A 43 2.97 6.56 10.08
N PHE A 44 2.19 7.64 10.01
CA PHE A 44 0.72 7.56 9.89
C PHE A 44 0.28 6.72 8.68
N ALA A 45 0.95 6.92 7.54
CA ALA A 45 0.65 6.20 6.30
C ALA A 45 0.91 4.69 6.41
N VAL A 46 2.00 4.27 7.07
CA VAL A 46 2.35 2.85 7.29
C VAL A 46 1.26 2.16 8.13
N ARG A 47 0.83 2.81 9.21
CA ARG A 47 -0.22 2.29 10.10
C ARG A 47 -1.55 2.12 9.37
N GLN A 48 -1.89 3.04 8.48
CA GLN A 48 -3.13 2.97 7.71
C GLN A 48 -3.04 1.93 6.59
N TYR A 49 -1.89 1.84 5.92
CA TYR A 49 -1.64 0.84 4.88
C TYR A 49 -1.77 -0.59 5.41
N LYS A 50 -1.21 -0.88 6.59
CA LYS A 50 -1.37 -2.18 7.25
C LYS A 50 -2.83 -2.55 7.52
N LYS A 51 -3.64 -1.58 7.98
CA LYS A 51 -5.07 -1.79 8.20
C LYS A 51 -5.81 -2.06 6.89
N TYR A 52 -5.46 -1.33 5.82
CA TYR A 52 -6.03 -1.54 4.49
C TYR A 52 -5.69 -2.94 3.95
N LYS A 53 -4.42 -3.37 3.99
CA LYS A 53 -4.00 -4.73 3.59
C LYS A 53 -4.72 -5.83 4.37
N LEU A 54 -4.88 -5.66 5.68
CA LEU A 54 -5.59 -6.63 6.53
C LEU A 54 -7.07 -6.74 6.14
N ALA A 55 -7.73 -5.60 5.89
CA ALA A 55 -9.12 -5.59 5.45
C ALA A 55 -9.28 -6.14 4.03
N ALA A 56 -8.35 -5.83 3.11
CA ALA A 56 -8.36 -6.37 1.76
C ALA A 56 -8.21 -7.90 1.75
N GLY A 57 -7.29 -8.45 2.54
CA GLY A 57 -7.13 -9.91 2.69
C GLY A 57 -8.37 -10.60 3.25
N ASP A 58 -9.02 -10.02 4.27
CA ASP A 58 -10.28 -10.57 4.84
C ASP A 58 -11.46 -10.52 3.85
N ILE A 59 -11.49 -9.50 2.97
CA ILE A 59 -12.50 -9.36 1.92
C ILE A 59 -12.24 -10.31 0.75
N CYS A 60 -10.98 -10.50 0.35
CA CYS A 60 -10.61 -11.42 -0.74
C CYS A 60 -10.68 -12.90 -0.33
N SER A 61 -10.60 -13.22 0.97
CA SER A 61 -10.72 -14.59 1.50
C SER A 61 -12.17 -15.11 1.60
N LYS A 62 -13.17 -14.35 1.14
CA LYS A 62 -14.60 -14.65 1.37
C LYS A 62 -15.38 -14.89 0.08
#